data_AF-A0A916T3C9-F1
#
_entry.id   AF-A0A916T3C9-F1
#
_cell.length_a   1.000
_cell.length_b   1.000
_cell.length_c   1.000
_cell.angle_alpha   90.00
_cell.angle_beta   90.00
_cell.angle_gamma   90.00
#
_symmetry.space_group_name_H-M   'P 1'
#
loop_
_entity.id
_entity.type
_entity.pdbx_description
1 polymer ?
#
loop_
_entity_poly.entity_id
_entity_poly.type
_entity_poly.pdbx_seq_one_letter_code
_entity_poly.pdbx_strand_id
1 'polypeptide(L)'
;MILAICVVGIVAIAALGISGRTRSRDVESWAVADRSIPRWTSWFLQAGESLTTFSFLGLAGVAFAGGSSAVFAVAYLSLSAVLMYFVAPRIRQLSIGKGYVTQADFLQDRFSSRALGRVVAVVGALSLIPYLELQITGLGLIVQLATGSESARGLSMVIASVLIAVFVPEQVSPGSPAWHI
;
A
#
# COMPACT_ATOMS: atom_id res chain seq x y z
N MET A 1 21.58 -12.16 -16.16
CA MET A 1 21.75 -10.69 -16.16
C MET A 1 20.54 -9.98 -15.53
N ILE A 2 19.32 -10.13 -16.06
CA ILE A 2 18.11 -9.46 -15.52
C ILE A 2 17.83 -9.82 -14.05
N LEU A 3 17.85 -11.10 -13.70
CA LEU A 3 17.63 -11.54 -12.30
C LEU A 3 18.62 -10.89 -11.32
N ALA A 4 19.89 -10.81 -11.70
CA ALA A 4 20.93 -10.19 -10.87
C ALA A 4 20.68 -8.69 -10.67
N ILE A 5 20.26 -7.98 -11.72
CA ILE A 5 19.88 -6.56 -11.64
C ILE A 5 18.68 -6.38 -10.69
N CYS A 6 17.65 -7.23 -10.80
CA CYS A 6 16.50 -7.18 -9.91
C CYS A 6 16.89 -7.42 -8.45
N VAL A 7 17.71 -8.44 -8.17
CA VAL A 7 18.17 -8.75 -6.81
C VAL A 7 19.00 -7.60 -6.23
N VAL A 8 19.96 -7.07 -7.00
CA VAL A 8 20.77 -5.92 -6.57
C VAL A 8 19.89 -4.69 -6.31
N GLY A 9 18.93 -4.41 -7.18
CA GLY A 9 17.96 -3.32 -6.99
C GLY A 9 17.14 -3.48 -5.71
N ILE A 10 16.60 -4.67 -5.45
CA ILE A 10 15.84 -4.97 -4.23
C ILE A 10 16.70 -4.78 -2.98
N VAL A 11 17.93 -5.30 -2.99
CA VAL A 11 18.86 -5.16 -1.86
C VAL A 11 19.25 -3.70 -1.63
N ALA A 12 19.49 -2.93 -2.69
CA ALA A 12 19.81 -1.51 -2.58
C ALA A 12 18.63 -0.71 -2.00
N ILE A 13 17.41 -0.96 -2.46
CA ILE A 13 16.19 -0.32 -1.93
C ILE A 13 15.97 -0.70 -0.46
N ALA A 14 16.15 -1.98 -0.12
CA ALA A 14 16.04 -2.44 1.27
C ALA A 14 17.09 -1.79 2.18
N ALA A 15 18.34 -1.68 1.72
CA ALA A 15 19.41 -1.03 2.46
C ALA A 15 19.11 0.47 2.69
N LEU A 16 18.63 1.18 1.66
CA LEU A 16 18.21 2.57 1.78
C LEU A 16 17.06 2.72 2.79
N GLY A 17 16.05 1.85 2.72
CA GLY A 17 14.92 1.83 3.66
C GLY A 17 15.36 1.59 5.11
N ILE A 18 16.28 0.65 5.34
CA ILE A 18 16.82 0.36 6.67
C ILE A 18 17.71 1.51 7.19
N SER A 19 18.46 2.17 6.30
CA SER A 19 19.34 3.29 6.67
C SER A 19 18.58 4.57 7.06
N GLY A 20 17.42 4.80 6.43
CA GLY A 20 16.53 5.92 6.73
C GLY A 20 15.50 5.63 7.82
N ARG A 21 15.52 4.43 8.43
CA ARG A 21 14.49 4.05 9.40
C ARG A 21 14.60 4.86 10.68
N THR A 22 13.51 5.51 11.06
CA THR A 22 13.34 6.09 12.38
C THR A 22 12.23 5.32 13.08
N ARG A 23 12.49 4.83 14.30
CA ARG A 23 11.49 4.09 15.06
C ARG A 23 10.37 5.05 15.46
N SER A 24 9.14 4.71 15.10
CA SER A 24 7.99 5.56 15.38
C SER A 24 7.63 5.49 16.87
N ARG A 25 7.44 6.66 17.48
CA ARG A 25 7.14 6.78 18.92
C ARG A 25 5.66 6.62 19.20
N ASP A 26 4.81 7.11 18.31
CA ASP A 26 3.35 7.06 18.40
C ASP A 26 2.67 6.68 17.07
N VAL A 27 1.39 6.31 17.14
CA VAL A 27 0.56 5.91 15.98
C VAL A 27 0.57 6.96 14.88
N GLU A 28 0.54 8.23 15.25
CA GLU A 28 0.55 9.35 14.30
C GLU A 28 1.88 9.44 13.53
N SER A 29 3.01 9.30 14.24
CA SER A 29 4.33 9.26 13.62
C SER A 29 4.51 8.05 12.70
N TRP A 30 3.89 6.92 13.03
CA TRP A 30 3.93 5.70 12.21
C TRP A 30 3.02 5.79 10.98
N ALA A 31 1.76 6.19 11.18
CA ALA A 31 0.73 6.14 10.14
C ALA A 31 0.79 7.32 9.16
N VAL A 32 1.19 8.52 9.63
CA VAL A 32 1.19 9.74 8.81
C VAL A 32 2.51 10.51 8.84
N ALA A 33 3.57 9.94 9.44
CA ALA A 33 4.91 10.54 9.51
C ALA A 33 4.89 11.99 10.05
N ASP A 34 4.07 12.24 11.08
CA ASP A 34 3.83 13.56 11.67
C ASP A 34 3.40 14.64 10.66
N ARG A 35 2.89 14.21 9.50
CA ARG A 35 2.54 15.06 8.34
C ARG A 35 3.72 15.92 7.85
N SER A 36 4.94 15.50 8.15
CA SER A 36 6.19 16.16 7.80
C SER A 36 6.59 15.96 6.33
N ILE A 37 6.04 14.93 5.67
CA ILE A 37 6.37 14.60 4.28
C ILE A 37 5.94 15.77 3.36
N PRO A 38 6.87 16.30 2.55
CA PRO A 38 6.56 17.34 1.57
C PRO A 38 5.56 16.87 0.52
N ARG A 39 4.71 17.78 0.05
CA ARG A 39 3.61 17.46 -0.90
C ARG A 39 4.08 16.78 -2.19
N TRP A 40 5.24 17.18 -2.72
CA TRP A 40 5.82 16.60 -3.94
C TRP A 40 6.29 15.16 -3.71
N THR A 41 6.94 14.88 -2.57
CA THR A 41 7.32 13.52 -2.17
C THR A 41 6.09 12.63 -1.98
N SER A 42 5.05 13.13 -1.29
CA SER A 42 3.78 12.40 -1.14
C SER A 42 3.13 12.07 -2.49
N TRP A 43 3.25 12.96 -3.48
CA TRP A 43 2.69 12.73 -4.81
C TRP A 43 3.42 11.58 -5.55
N PHE A 44 4.75 11.54 -5.49
CA PHE A 44 5.52 10.43 -6.06
C PHE A 44 5.28 9.11 -5.32
N LEU A 45 5.20 9.14 -3.98
CA LEU A 45 4.87 7.97 -3.17
C LEU A 45 3.51 7.39 -3.57
N GLN A 46 2.50 8.25 -3.71
CA GLN A 46 1.16 7.83 -4.11
C GLN A 46 1.12 7.25 -5.52
N ALA A 47 1.86 7.84 -6.46
CA ALA A 47 1.98 7.29 -7.81
C ALA A 47 2.64 5.91 -7.82
N GLY A 48 3.71 5.71 -7.03
CA GLY A 48 4.39 4.44 -6.89
C GLY A 48 3.52 3.37 -6.21
N GLU A 49 2.80 3.73 -5.15
CA GLU A 49 1.89 2.84 -4.43
C GLU A 49 0.69 2.39 -5.27
N SER A 50 0.22 3.26 -6.17
CA SER A 50 -0.91 2.94 -7.05
C SER A 50 -0.59 1.85 -8.08
N LEU A 51 0.69 1.63 -8.40
CA LEU A 51 1.14 0.58 -9.32
C LEU A 51 1.30 -0.74 -8.58
N THR A 52 0.24 -1.53 -8.62
CA THR A 52 0.12 -2.79 -7.90
C THR A 52 0.41 -3.99 -8.79
N THR A 53 0.56 -5.16 -8.17
CA THR A 53 0.66 -6.43 -8.90
C THR A 53 -0.56 -6.69 -9.79
N PHE A 54 -1.74 -6.25 -9.36
CA PHE A 54 -2.96 -6.26 -10.18
C PHE A 54 -2.82 -5.40 -11.44
N SER A 55 -2.17 -4.25 -11.36
CA SER A 55 -1.96 -3.38 -12.53
C SER A 55 -1.11 -4.08 -13.59
N PHE A 56 -0.15 -4.92 -13.19
CA PHE A 56 0.67 -5.68 -14.14
C PHE A 56 -0.03 -6.94 -14.65
N LEU A 57 -0.49 -7.82 -13.75
CA LEU A 57 -1.08 -9.11 -14.14
C LEU A 57 -2.52 -8.98 -14.63
N GLY A 58 -3.33 -8.17 -13.93
CA GLY A 58 -4.74 -7.98 -14.24
C GLY A 58 -4.95 -7.24 -15.56
N LEU A 59 -4.29 -6.09 -15.75
CA LEU A 59 -4.43 -5.34 -17.01
C LEU A 59 -3.85 -6.10 -18.20
N ALA A 60 -2.73 -6.80 -18.04
CA ALA A 60 -2.19 -7.66 -19.10
C ALA A 60 -3.17 -8.80 -19.45
N GLY A 61 -3.81 -9.40 -18.45
CA GLY A 61 -4.85 -10.42 -18.67
C GLY A 61 -6.07 -9.88 -19.42
N VAL A 62 -6.56 -8.68 -19.05
CA VAL A 62 -7.66 -8.01 -19.76
C VAL A 62 -7.26 -7.66 -21.19
N ALA A 63 -6.03 -7.20 -21.42
CA ALA A 63 -5.52 -6.93 -22.76
C ALA A 63 -5.41 -8.20 -23.61
N PHE A 64 -4.94 -9.29 -23.01
CA PHE A 64 -4.82 -10.58 -23.69
C PHE A 64 -6.19 -11.16 -24.08
N ALA A 65 -7.17 -11.10 -23.18
CA ALA A 65 -8.50 -11.68 -23.40
C ALA A 65 -9.45 -10.77 -24.19
N GLY A 66 -9.38 -9.45 -23.95
CA GLY A 66 -10.35 -8.46 -24.44
C GLY A 66 -9.78 -7.41 -25.38
N GLY A 67 -8.47 -7.45 -25.69
CA GLY A 67 -7.83 -6.55 -26.64
C GLY A 67 -8.01 -5.07 -26.26
N SER A 68 -8.77 -4.34 -27.07
CA SER A 68 -9.01 -2.91 -26.90
C SER A 68 -9.80 -2.55 -25.64
N SER A 69 -10.50 -3.50 -25.01
CA SER A 69 -11.19 -3.22 -23.73
C SER A 69 -10.21 -2.81 -22.63
N ALA A 70 -8.94 -3.23 -22.71
CA ALA A 70 -7.89 -2.81 -21.79
C ALA A 70 -7.56 -1.31 -21.85
N VAL A 71 -7.98 -0.59 -22.91
CA VAL A 71 -7.83 0.87 -22.99
C VAL A 71 -8.59 1.58 -21.87
N PHE A 72 -9.61 0.94 -21.26
CA PHE A 72 -10.26 1.46 -20.06
C PHE A 72 -9.25 1.75 -18.93
N ALA A 73 -8.12 1.02 -18.89
CA ALA A 73 -7.06 1.20 -17.91
C ALA A 73 -6.51 2.63 -17.92
N VAL A 74 -6.24 3.14 -19.12
CA VAL A 74 -5.72 4.50 -19.34
C VAL A 74 -6.75 5.51 -18.87
N ALA A 75 -8.03 5.29 -19.19
CA ALA A 75 -9.10 6.19 -18.81
C ALA A 75 -9.29 6.26 -17.29
N TYR A 76 -9.40 5.13 -16.60
CA TYR A 76 -9.65 5.14 -15.15
C TYR A 76 -8.42 5.61 -14.37
N LEU A 77 -7.19 5.25 -14.76
CA LEU A 77 -5.97 5.72 -14.10
C LEU A 77 -5.84 7.25 -14.24
N SER A 78 -6.07 7.77 -15.44
CA SER A 78 -6.02 9.22 -15.70
C SER A 78 -7.08 9.96 -14.89
N LEU A 79 -8.32 9.46 -14.88
CA LEU A 79 -9.40 10.04 -14.10
C LEU A 79 -9.10 10.00 -12.60
N SER A 80 -8.57 8.87 -12.11
CA SER A 80 -8.22 8.70 -10.69
C SER A 80 -7.13 9.69 -10.28
N ALA A 81 -6.11 9.89 -11.11
CA ALA A 81 -5.05 10.88 -10.86
C ALA A 81 -5.60 12.31 -10.81
N VAL A 82 -6.50 12.67 -11.73
CA VAL A 82 -7.16 13.99 -11.75
C VAL A 82 -8.00 14.18 -10.49
N LEU A 83 -8.82 13.20 -10.11
CA LEU A 83 -9.62 13.27 -8.89
C LEU A 83 -8.74 13.39 -7.64
N MET A 84 -7.68 12.58 -7.55
CA MET A 84 -6.69 12.65 -6.46
C MET A 84 -6.04 14.02 -6.36
N TYR A 85 -5.73 14.67 -7.48
CA TYR A 85 -5.16 16.02 -7.48
C TYR A 85 -6.05 17.04 -6.75
N PHE A 86 -7.38 16.94 -6.87
CA PHE A 86 -8.30 17.83 -6.19
C PHE A 86 -8.68 17.38 -4.78
N VAL A 87 -8.72 16.07 -4.53
CA VAL A 87 -9.19 15.49 -3.27
C VAL A 87 -8.06 15.39 -2.23
N ALA A 88 -6.87 14.94 -2.62
CA ALA A 88 -5.76 14.72 -1.70
C ALA A 88 -5.33 15.98 -0.92
N PRO A 89 -5.24 17.19 -1.53
CA PRO A 89 -4.91 18.40 -0.79
C PRO A 89 -5.95 18.76 0.27
N ARG A 90 -7.24 18.50 -0.01
CA ARG A 90 -8.33 18.76 0.94
C ARG A 90 -8.29 17.79 2.11
N ILE A 91 -8.09 16.49 1.84
CA ILE A 91 -7.92 15.48 2.88
C ILE A 91 -6.71 15.82 3.76
N ARG A 92 -5.59 16.24 3.17
CA ARG A 92 -4.39 16.65 3.92
C ARG A 92 -4.67 17.83 4.85
N GLN A 93 -5.39 18.85 4.38
CA GLN A 93 -5.76 20.01 5.22
C GLN A 93 -6.67 19.60 6.37
N LEU A 94 -7.66 18.73 6.12
CA LEU A 94 -8.55 18.20 7.15
C LEU A 94 -7.80 17.37 8.19
N SER A 95 -6.87 16.51 7.76
CA SER A 95 -6.03 15.71 8.64
C SER A 95 -5.13 16.61 9.51
N ILE A 96 -4.55 17.68 8.98
CA ILE A 96 -3.74 18.64 9.76
C ILE A 96 -4.60 19.41 10.77
N GLY A 97 -5.78 19.88 10.36
CA GLY A 97 -6.63 20.72 11.22
C GLY A 97 -7.37 19.95 12.32
N LYS A 98 -7.67 18.66 12.09
CA LYS A 98 -8.49 17.84 13.01
C LYS A 98 -7.81 16.59 13.54
N GLY A 99 -6.56 16.33 13.14
CA GLY A 99 -5.78 15.20 13.64
C GLY A 99 -6.23 13.83 13.14
N TYR A 100 -6.99 13.74 12.03
CA TYR A 100 -7.42 12.44 11.50
C TYR A 100 -6.22 11.60 11.06
N VAL A 101 -6.20 10.33 11.50
CA VAL A 101 -5.18 9.34 11.13
C VAL A 101 -5.76 8.35 10.12
N THR A 102 -7.03 7.98 10.27
CA THR A 102 -7.72 7.01 9.41
C THR A 102 -8.91 7.65 8.67
N GLN A 103 -9.37 6.98 7.61
CA GLN A 103 -10.62 7.35 6.94
C GLN A 103 -11.84 7.21 7.87
N ALA A 104 -11.79 6.26 8.82
CA ALA A 104 -12.84 6.06 9.81
C ALA A 104 -12.96 7.25 10.77
N ASP A 105 -11.84 7.87 11.17
CA ASP A 105 -11.83 9.07 12.03
C ASP A 105 -12.55 10.24 11.35
N PHE A 106 -12.24 10.44 10.06
CA PHE A 106 -12.89 11.47 9.25
C PHE A 106 -14.41 11.26 9.17
N LEU A 107 -14.84 10.03 8.90
CA LEU A 107 -16.27 9.71 8.77
C LEU A 107 -16.99 9.75 10.12
N GLN A 108 -16.34 9.31 11.20
CA GLN A 108 -16.88 9.44 12.54
C GLN A 108 -17.16 10.90 12.90
N ASP A 109 -16.21 11.79 12.67
CA ASP A 109 -16.37 13.22 12.99
C ASP A 109 -17.36 13.90 12.04
N ARG A 110 -17.28 13.61 10.74
CA ARG A 110 -18.16 14.22 9.71
C ARG A 110 -19.63 13.92 9.92
N PHE A 111 -19.96 12.74 10.43
CA PHE A 111 -21.33 12.28 10.70
C PHE A 111 -21.68 12.23 12.19
N SER A 112 -20.75 12.64 13.07
CA SER A 112 -20.89 12.60 14.53
C SER A 112 -21.36 11.22 15.06
N SER A 113 -20.93 10.13 14.42
CA SER A 113 -21.40 8.76 14.70
C SER A 113 -20.24 7.79 14.93
N ARG A 114 -20.05 7.40 16.20
CA ARG A 114 -19.06 6.38 16.60
C ARG A 114 -19.40 4.98 16.08
N ALA A 115 -20.69 4.71 15.84
CA ALA A 115 -21.11 3.45 15.23
C ALA A 115 -20.66 3.38 13.77
N LEU A 116 -20.85 4.46 13.01
CA LEU A 116 -20.40 4.54 11.62
C LEU A 116 -18.88 4.42 11.51
N GLY A 117 -18.14 5.15 12.36
CA GLY A 117 -16.67 5.04 12.42
C GLY A 117 -16.19 3.61 12.62
N ARG A 118 -16.77 2.90 13.61
CA ARG A 118 -16.44 1.48 13.88
C ARG A 118 -16.76 0.56 12.71
N VAL A 119 -17.93 0.71 12.09
CA VAL A 119 -18.30 -0.10 10.92
C VAL A 119 -17.31 0.11 9.79
N VAL A 120 -16.96 1.36 9.49
CA VAL A 120 -15.99 1.67 8.43
C VAL A 120 -14.62 1.10 8.77
N ALA A 121 -14.16 1.21 10.02
CA ALA A 121 -12.88 0.65 10.44
C ALA A 121 -12.84 -0.87 10.26
N VAL A 122 -13.89 -1.59 10.69
CA VAL A 122 -13.98 -3.05 10.56
C VAL A 122 -14.07 -3.48 9.10
N VAL A 123 -14.97 -2.85 8.32
CA VAL A 123 -15.12 -3.17 6.90
C VAL A 123 -13.83 -2.87 6.13
N GLY A 124 -13.17 -1.75 6.43
CA GLY A 124 -11.89 -1.40 5.84
C GLY A 124 -10.80 -2.43 6.18
N ALA A 125 -10.67 -2.81 7.45
CA ALA A 125 -9.70 -3.83 7.88
C ALA A 125 -9.96 -5.18 7.21
N LEU A 126 -11.22 -5.64 7.16
CA LEU A 126 -11.58 -6.89 6.49
C LEU A 126 -11.35 -6.84 4.98
N SER A 127 -11.54 -5.68 4.36
CA SER A 127 -11.29 -5.48 2.92
C SER A 127 -9.80 -5.56 2.55
N LEU A 128 -8.90 -5.33 3.52
CA LEU A 128 -7.46 -5.48 3.30
C LEU A 128 -7.03 -6.94 3.20
N ILE A 129 -7.77 -7.89 3.78
CA ILE A 129 -7.42 -9.32 3.73
C ILE A 129 -7.39 -9.85 2.29
N PRO A 130 -8.48 -9.78 1.50
CA PRO A 130 -8.45 -10.24 0.11
C PRO A 130 -7.52 -9.39 -0.76
N TYR A 131 -7.33 -8.11 -0.42
CA TYR A 131 -6.38 -7.26 -1.11
C TYR A 131 -4.93 -7.75 -0.94
N LEU A 132 -4.51 -8.08 0.29
CA LEU A 132 -3.19 -8.64 0.58
C LEU A 132 -3.00 -10.01 -0.07
N GLU A 133 -4.03 -10.87 -0.04
CA GLU A 133 -4.02 -12.17 -0.70
C GLU A 133 -3.75 -12.04 -2.21
N LEU A 134 -4.43 -11.10 -2.89
CA LEU A 134 -4.23 -10.82 -4.31
C LEU A 134 -2.79 -10.37 -4.60
N GLN A 135 -2.20 -9.54 -3.75
CA GLN A 135 -0.82 -9.05 -3.92
C GLN A 135 0.20 -10.17 -3.75
N ILE A 136 0.07 -11.01 -2.71
CA ILE A 136 0.98 -12.13 -2.45
C ILE A 136 0.87 -13.18 -3.56
N THR A 137 -0.35 -13.50 -3.99
CA THR A 137 -0.58 -14.43 -5.09
C THR A 137 0.01 -13.92 -6.39
N GLY A 138 -0.20 -12.64 -6.70
CA GLY A 138 0.37 -12.02 -7.89
C GLY A 138 1.89 -12.05 -7.88
N LEU A 139 2.54 -11.75 -6.74
CA LEU A 139 3.98 -11.87 -6.60
C LEU A 139 4.45 -13.30 -6.92
N GLY A 140 3.77 -14.31 -6.34
CA GLY A 140 4.10 -15.70 -6.59
C GLY A 140 4.01 -16.09 -8.06
N LEU A 141 3.00 -15.60 -8.79
CA LEU A 141 2.86 -15.81 -10.23
C LEU A 141 4.01 -15.17 -11.01
N ILE A 142 4.42 -13.96 -10.66
CA ILE A 142 5.57 -13.30 -11.31
C ILE A 142 6.85 -14.11 -11.11
N VAL A 143 7.11 -14.58 -9.89
CA VAL A 143 8.29 -15.43 -9.61
C VAL A 143 8.21 -16.75 -10.37
N GLN A 144 7.03 -17.38 -10.45
CA GLN A 144 6.83 -18.59 -11.23
C GLN A 144 7.17 -18.37 -12.70
N LEU A 145 6.67 -17.30 -13.30
CA LEU A 145 6.91 -16.96 -14.70
C LEU A 145 8.39 -16.63 -14.97
N ALA A 146 9.06 -15.96 -14.03
CA ALA A 146 10.46 -15.58 -14.17
C ALA A 146 11.42 -16.77 -14.00
N THR A 147 11.06 -17.78 -13.20
CA THR A 147 11.93 -18.92 -12.86
C THR A 147 11.55 -20.22 -13.55
N GLY A 148 10.32 -20.34 -14.07
CA GLY A 148 9.75 -21.58 -14.61
C GLY A 148 9.41 -22.63 -13.54
N SER A 149 9.55 -22.31 -12.24
CA SER A 149 9.40 -23.26 -11.14
C SER A 149 8.15 -23.00 -10.30
N GLU A 150 7.31 -24.02 -10.16
CA GLU A 150 6.14 -23.99 -9.27
C GLU A 150 6.54 -23.98 -7.79
N SER A 151 7.65 -24.64 -7.42
CA SER A 151 8.14 -24.59 -6.04
C SER A 151 8.61 -23.18 -5.65
N ALA A 152 9.17 -22.43 -6.60
CA ALA A 152 9.59 -21.05 -6.38
C ALA A 152 8.40 -20.12 -6.11
N ARG A 153 7.24 -20.38 -6.71
CA ARG A 153 5.99 -19.67 -6.40
C ARG A 153 5.62 -19.81 -4.93
N GLY A 154 5.46 -21.04 -4.45
CA GLY A 154 5.06 -21.29 -3.05
C GLY A 154 6.06 -20.69 -2.06
N LEU A 155 7.36 -20.89 -2.31
CA LEU A 155 8.42 -20.34 -1.47
C LEU A 155 8.40 -18.81 -1.42
N SER A 156 8.24 -18.14 -2.57
CA SER A 156 8.18 -16.67 -2.62
C SER A 156 6.99 -16.08 -1.88
N MET A 157 5.82 -16.74 -1.95
CA MET A 157 4.62 -16.33 -1.21
C MET A 157 4.80 -16.45 0.30
N VAL A 158 5.45 -17.53 0.76
CA VAL A 158 5.77 -17.72 2.19
C VAL A 158 6.77 -16.68 2.66
N ILE A 159 7.86 -16.46 1.91
CA ILE A 159 8.87 -15.45 2.23
C ILE A 159 8.24 -14.06 2.32
N ALA A 160 7.41 -13.68 1.34
CA ALA A 160 6.72 -12.39 1.34
C ALA A 160 5.80 -12.23 2.56
N SER A 161 5.02 -13.26 2.89
CA SER A 161 4.16 -13.26 4.07
C SER A 161 4.96 -13.06 5.37
N VAL A 162 6.07 -13.79 5.53
CA VAL A 162 6.95 -13.67 6.71
C VAL A 162 7.58 -12.28 6.78
N LEU A 163 8.07 -11.75 5.65
CA LEU A 163 8.65 -10.41 5.60
C LEU A 163 7.63 -9.35 6.02
N ILE A 164 6.39 -9.42 5.53
CA ILE A 164 5.33 -8.49 5.94
C ILE A 164 5.05 -8.61 7.44
N ALA A 165 4.90 -9.84 7.94
CA ALA A 165 4.59 -10.10 9.35
C ALA A 165 5.71 -9.63 10.31
N VAL A 166 6.97 -9.67 9.88
CA VAL A 166 8.12 -9.19 10.67
C VAL A 166 8.28 -7.68 10.56
N PHE A 167 8.11 -7.12 9.37
CA PHE A 167 8.38 -5.70 9.10
C PHE A 167 7.37 -4.76 9.75
N VAL A 168 6.08 -5.14 9.81
CA VAL A 168 5.02 -4.28 10.36
C VAL A 168 5.22 -4.03 11.87
N PRO A 169 5.42 -5.04 12.74
CA PRO A 169 5.65 -4.80 14.16
C PRO A 169 6.98 -4.11 14.47
N GLU A 170 8.03 -4.32 13.66
CA GLU A 170 9.35 -3.75 13.93
C GLU A 170 9.35 -2.21 13.86
N GLN A 171 8.49 -1.63 13.02
CA GLN A 171 8.36 -0.19 12.84
C GLN A 171 7.69 0.54 14.01
N VAL A 172 6.92 -0.19 14.82
CA VAL A 172 6.16 0.33 15.95
C VAL A 172 6.95 0.06 17.23
N SER A 173 7.16 1.08 18.07
CA SER A 173 7.88 0.87 19.34
C SER A 173 7.05 -0.01 20.30
N PRO A 174 7.65 -1.03 20.93
CA PRO A 174 7.01 -1.76 22.03
C PRO A 174 6.74 -0.75 23.17
N GLY A 175 5.50 -0.34 23.38
CA GLY A 175 5.12 0.74 24.30
C GLY A 175 4.44 2.00 23.70
N SER A 176 4.20 2.10 22.38
CA SER A 176 3.28 3.06 21.71
C SER A 176 1.76 2.70 21.67
N PRO A 177 0.78 3.60 21.88
CA PRO A 177 -0.67 3.27 21.93
C PRO A 177 -1.28 2.39 20.81
N ALA A 178 -0.56 2.19 19.69
CA ALA A 178 -0.82 1.28 18.59
C ALA A 178 -1.11 -0.19 18.96
N TRP A 179 -0.52 -0.75 20.02
CA TRP A 179 -0.76 -2.16 20.44
C TRP A 179 -1.95 -2.32 21.39
N HIS A 180 -2.65 -1.23 21.71
CA HIS A 180 -3.82 -1.22 22.58
C HIS A 180 -5.15 -1.03 21.86
N ILE A 181 -5.13 -1.07 20.52
CA ILE A 181 -6.31 -1.04 19.66
C ILE A 181 -6.73 -2.49 19.35
#